data_AF-I4EX48-F1
#
_entry.id   AF-I4EX48-F1
#
_cell.length_a   1.000
_cell.length_b   1.000
_cell.length_c   1.000
_cell.angle_alpha   90.00
_cell.angle_beta   90.00
_cell.angle_gamma   90.00
#
_symmetry.space_group_name_H-M   'P 1'
#
loop_
_entity.id
_entity.type
_entity.pdbx_description
1 polymer ?
#
loop_
_entity_poly.entity_id
_entity_poly.type
_entity_poly.pdbx_seq_one_letter_code
_entity_poly.pdbx_strand_id
1 'polypeptide(L)'
;MTALRQLASPTGLRHGDHVFWTFDDPSDFSAAVLPYLDEGRWLGEQLLLTGTSRAALLDGLADLPERDQMLASGQLEVRLICDIVDPARGLEPVEQMESYRRQVAAALGRGRTGLRVAADVTTLAQRGSVDRRQLHVYERLADRMTASVALTALCLYDSWLDDDVLRPLAVLHPDQHHGGRVLGCLCERGPWLSLRGEVDLSLADAVLRALVDVTRDAPGEVVLDLADLEFLDVAGARMLATAVRLLGEVGVHLRLVRARRPVGRCLQLFDLADGQAVCT
;
A
#
# COMPACT_ATOMS: atom_id res chain seq x y z
N MET A 1 5.00 7.70 -12.53
CA MET A 1 5.21 6.55 -11.62
C MET A 1 6.42 6.87 -10.76
N THR A 2 6.21 6.88 -9.45
CA THR A 2 7.22 7.29 -8.47
C THR A 2 8.26 6.18 -8.26
N ALA A 3 9.51 6.55 -8.00
CA ALA A 3 10.54 5.59 -7.60
C ALA A 3 10.16 4.97 -6.25
N LEU A 4 10.68 3.77 -5.95
CA LEU A 4 10.58 3.19 -4.60
C LEU A 4 11.35 4.11 -3.65
N ARG A 5 10.70 4.62 -2.60
CA ARG A 5 11.30 5.58 -1.66
C ARG A 5 11.24 5.07 -0.23
N GLN A 6 12.38 5.09 0.45
CA GLN A 6 12.41 5.07 1.90
C GLN A 6 12.18 6.51 2.40
N LEU A 7 11.13 6.73 3.17
CA LEU A 7 10.78 8.04 3.69
C LEU A 7 11.40 8.27 5.08
N ALA A 8 12.04 9.42 5.25
CA ALA A 8 12.53 9.91 6.54
C ALA A 8 11.56 10.91 7.20
N SER A 9 10.53 11.35 6.47
CA SER A 9 9.57 12.36 6.90
C SER A 9 8.19 12.02 6.31
N PRO A 10 7.09 12.27 7.02
CA PRO A 10 5.74 12.07 6.50
C PRO A 10 5.28 13.23 5.59
N THR A 11 6.15 14.19 5.26
CA THR A 11 5.86 15.37 4.43
C THR A 11 6.65 15.35 3.10
N GLY A 12 6.34 16.28 2.20
CA GLY A 12 6.86 16.33 0.84
C GLY A 12 6.11 15.41 -0.13
N LEU A 13 4.93 14.94 0.27
CA LEU A 13 4.11 13.98 -0.45
C LEU A 13 3.15 14.70 -1.40
N ARG A 14 2.83 14.04 -2.52
CA ARG A 14 2.00 14.58 -3.60
C ARG A 14 0.83 13.64 -3.88
N HIS A 15 -0.13 14.12 -4.67
CA HIS A 15 -1.17 13.24 -5.20
C HIS A 15 -0.55 12.04 -5.91
N GLY A 16 -1.08 10.84 -5.62
CA GLY A 16 -0.53 9.58 -6.10
C GLY A 16 0.44 8.89 -5.16
N ASP A 17 0.83 9.52 -4.06
CA ASP A 17 1.67 8.88 -3.06
C ASP A 17 0.81 8.05 -2.09
N HIS A 18 1.18 6.77 -1.92
CA HIS A 18 0.57 5.79 -1.03
C HIS A 18 1.63 5.23 -0.10
N VAL A 19 1.59 5.67 1.16
CA VAL A 19 2.69 5.50 2.10
C VAL A 19 2.36 4.43 3.14
N PHE A 20 3.26 3.47 3.29
CA PHE A 20 3.32 2.58 4.45
C PHE A 20 4.14 3.26 5.54
N TRP A 21 3.56 3.46 6.73
CA TRP A 21 4.23 4.10 7.86
C TRP A 21 4.03 3.30 9.13
N THR A 22 5.10 2.92 9.81
CA THR A 22 5.00 2.33 11.16
C THR A 22 5.16 3.38 12.26
N PHE A 23 4.45 3.20 13.37
CA PHE A 23 4.63 3.99 14.59
C PHE A 23 4.77 3.09 15.82
N ASP A 24 5.52 3.52 16.82
CA ASP A 24 5.80 2.72 18.03
C ASP A 24 4.83 2.98 19.19
N ASP A 25 4.33 4.21 19.29
CA ASP A 25 3.47 4.66 20.40
C ASP A 25 2.59 5.87 19.99
N PRO A 26 1.65 6.34 20.83
CA PRO A 26 0.77 7.47 20.49
C PRO A 26 1.50 8.80 20.22
N SER A 27 2.67 9.03 20.82
CA SER A 27 3.49 10.22 20.55
C SER A 27 4.12 10.13 19.17
N ASP A 28 4.62 8.96 18.78
CA ASP A 28 5.18 8.72 17.45
C ASP A 28 4.11 8.79 16.35
N PHE A 29 2.92 8.24 16.62
CA PHE A 29 1.74 8.42 15.77
C PHE A 29 1.43 9.91 15.54
N SER A 30 1.41 10.70 16.63
CA SER A 30 1.14 12.15 16.53
C SER A 30 2.26 12.88 15.79
N ALA A 31 3.52 12.49 16.01
CA ALA A 31 4.68 13.05 15.31
C ALA A 31 4.63 12.80 13.79
N ALA A 32 4.00 11.71 13.35
CA ALA A 32 3.76 11.44 11.93
C ALA A 32 2.55 12.23 11.38
N VAL A 33 1.43 12.19 12.08
CA VAL A 33 0.14 12.73 11.60
C VAL A 33 0.09 14.25 11.58
N LEU A 34 0.62 14.91 12.62
CA LEU A 34 0.58 16.38 12.74
C LEU A 34 1.21 17.11 11.55
N PRO A 35 2.50 16.88 11.20
CA PRO A 35 3.12 17.56 10.06
C PRO A 35 2.51 17.14 8.72
N TYR A 36 2.06 15.89 8.59
CA TYR A 36 1.39 15.41 7.37
C TYR A 36 0.08 16.16 7.09
N LEU A 37 -0.75 16.35 8.11
CA LEU A 37 -2.01 17.09 7.99
C LEU A 37 -1.80 18.60 7.86
N ASP A 38 -0.80 19.17 8.53
CA ASP A 38 -0.47 20.59 8.35
C ASP A 38 0.01 20.89 6.93
N GLU A 39 0.79 20.00 6.31
CA GLU A 39 1.13 20.11 4.87
C GLU A 39 -0.14 20.17 4.00
N GLY A 40 -1.09 19.26 4.23
CA GLY A 40 -2.36 19.27 3.48
C GLY A 40 -3.20 20.52 3.73
N ARG A 41 -3.16 21.08 4.95
CA ARG A 41 -3.79 22.37 5.27
C ARG A 41 -3.21 23.49 4.40
N TRP A 42 -1.88 23.59 4.32
CA TRP A 42 -1.19 24.58 3.48
C TRP A 42 -1.47 24.40 1.99
N LEU A 43 -1.61 23.16 1.54
CA LEU A 43 -1.94 22.83 0.14
C LEU A 43 -3.43 23.03 -0.18
N GLY A 44 -4.28 23.35 0.80
CA GLY A 44 -5.72 23.56 0.60
C GLY A 44 -6.49 22.27 0.34
N GLU A 45 -5.98 21.13 0.82
CA GLU A 45 -6.61 19.82 0.65
C GLU A 45 -7.74 19.60 1.66
N GLN A 46 -8.65 18.67 1.34
CA GLN A 46 -9.54 18.06 2.31
C GLN A 46 -8.74 17.06 3.14
N LEU A 47 -8.88 17.11 4.46
CA LEU A 47 -8.14 16.26 5.39
C LEU A 47 -9.07 15.21 6.00
N LEU A 48 -8.59 13.98 6.07
CA LEU A 48 -9.28 12.87 6.71
C LEU A 48 -8.30 12.12 7.62
N LEU A 49 -8.61 12.03 8.90
CA LEU A 49 -7.95 11.15 9.85
C LEU A 49 -8.89 10.00 10.22
N THR A 50 -8.42 8.77 10.07
CA THR A 50 -9.19 7.57 10.43
C THR A 50 -8.44 6.75 11.47
N GLY A 51 -9.14 6.21 12.46
CA GLY A 51 -8.58 5.28 13.44
C GLY A 51 -9.63 4.70 14.36
N THR A 52 -9.24 4.15 15.50
CA THR A 52 -10.14 3.30 16.32
C THR A 52 -10.91 4.05 17.40
N SER A 53 -10.37 5.16 17.89
CA SER A 53 -10.94 5.94 18.98
C SER A 53 -10.96 7.41 18.62
N ARG A 54 -12.15 7.98 18.43
CA ARG A 54 -12.30 9.41 18.12
C ARG A 54 -11.66 10.30 19.18
N ALA A 55 -11.76 9.92 20.46
CA ALA A 55 -11.14 10.66 21.55
C ALA A 55 -9.61 10.66 21.44
N ALA A 56 -9.00 9.48 21.20
CA ALA A 56 -7.55 9.36 21.05
C ALA A 56 -7.04 10.08 19.80
N LEU A 57 -7.77 10.02 18.69
CA LEU A 57 -7.43 10.75 17.46
C LEU A 57 -7.48 12.26 17.68
N LEU A 58 -8.49 12.78 18.39
CA LEU A 58 -8.57 14.22 18.68
C LEU A 58 -7.47 14.68 19.64
N ASP A 59 -7.07 13.82 20.58
CA ASP A 59 -5.96 14.05 21.50
C ASP A 59 -4.61 14.11 20.74
N GLY A 60 -4.35 13.14 19.86
CA GLY A 60 -3.16 13.15 18.99
C GLY A 60 -3.09 14.32 18.00
N LEU A 61 -4.20 15.04 17.83
CA LEU A 61 -4.28 16.27 17.02
C LEU A 61 -4.16 17.55 17.86
N ALA A 62 -3.92 17.47 19.17
CA ALA A 62 -3.93 18.63 20.08
C ALA A 62 -3.07 19.80 19.59
N ASP A 63 -1.91 19.51 19.02
CA ASP A 63 -0.94 20.50 18.58
C ASP A 63 -1.06 20.87 17.09
N LEU A 64 -2.09 20.40 16.38
CA LEU A 64 -2.31 20.74 14.97
C LEU A 64 -2.76 22.22 14.83
N PRO A 65 -2.03 23.06 14.08
CA PRO A 65 -2.45 24.44 13.82
C PRO A 65 -3.85 24.52 13.21
N GLU A 66 -4.67 25.45 13.71
CA GLU A 66 -6.04 25.71 13.21
C GLU A 66 -7.00 24.49 13.27
N ARG A 67 -6.67 23.45 14.06
CA ARG A 67 -7.47 22.22 14.19
C ARG A 67 -8.96 22.48 14.33
N ASP A 68 -9.35 23.29 15.31
CA ASP A 68 -10.77 23.50 15.63
C ASP A 68 -11.52 24.24 14.50
N GLN A 69 -10.84 25.16 13.80
CA GLN A 69 -11.41 25.82 12.63
C GLN A 69 -11.58 24.86 11.46
N MET A 70 -10.61 23.98 11.23
CA MET A 70 -10.71 22.95 10.18
C MET A 70 -11.81 21.94 10.48
N LEU A 71 -11.95 21.51 11.74
CA LEU A 71 -13.06 20.66 12.18
C LEU A 71 -14.41 21.36 12.00
N ALA A 72 -14.54 22.61 12.43
CA ALA A 72 -15.78 23.38 12.33
C ALA A 72 -16.19 23.68 10.87
N SER A 73 -15.22 23.95 10.00
CA SER A 73 -15.47 24.18 8.56
C SER A 73 -15.64 22.89 7.75
N GLY A 74 -15.37 21.73 8.35
CA GLY A 74 -15.37 20.44 7.67
C GLY A 74 -14.19 20.23 6.72
N GLN A 75 -13.12 21.04 6.82
CA GLN A 75 -11.86 20.77 6.12
C GLN A 75 -11.15 19.55 6.69
N LEU A 76 -11.23 19.34 8.00
CA LEU A 76 -10.69 18.17 8.68
C LEU A 76 -11.84 17.31 9.19
N GLU A 77 -11.85 16.06 8.78
CA GLU A 77 -12.79 15.05 9.28
C GLU A 77 -12.05 13.97 10.05
N VAL A 78 -12.58 13.57 11.20
CA VAL A 78 -12.09 12.43 11.98
C VAL A 78 -13.15 11.34 11.94
N ARG A 79 -12.80 10.17 11.41
CA ARG A 79 -13.69 9.01 11.25
C ARG A 79 -13.16 7.78 11.97
N LEU A 80 -14.07 6.84 12.23
CA LEU A 80 -13.67 5.58 12.84
C LEU A 80 -13.35 4.56 11.74
N ILE A 81 -12.38 3.68 12.00
CA ILE A 81 -12.00 2.59 11.09
C ILE A 81 -13.17 1.61 10.88
N CYS A 82 -14.11 1.52 11.83
CA CYS A 82 -15.34 0.74 11.64
C CYS A 82 -16.30 1.35 10.61
N ASP A 83 -16.09 2.60 10.19
CA ASP A 83 -16.81 3.16 9.04
C ASP A 83 -16.26 2.59 7.71
N ILE A 84 -15.09 1.94 7.74
CA ILE A 84 -14.43 1.31 6.58
C ILE A 84 -14.75 -0.20 6.51
N VAL A 85 -15.03 -0.83 7.65
CA VAL A 85 -15.32 -2.27 7.74
C VAL A 85 -16.73 -2.49 8.26
N ASP A 86 -17.56 -3.09 7.41
CA ASP A 86 -18.89 -3.53 7.80
C ASP A 86 -18.77 -4.72 8.78
N PRO A 87 -19.37 -4.68 9.99
CA PRO A 87 -19.25 -5.77 10.95
C PRO A 87 -19.80 -7.12 10.48
N ALA A 88 -20.72 -7.13 9.51
CA ALA A 88 -21.34 -8.33 8.96
C ALA A 88 -20.68 -8.80 7.66
N ARG A 89 -20.18 -7.87 6.83
CA ARG A 89 -19.58 -8.18 5.51
C ARG A 89 -18.06 -8.17 5.50
N GLY A 90 -17.42 -7.58 6.51
CA GLY A 90 -15.99 -7.36 6.56
C GLY A 90 -15.54 -6.21 5.67
N LEU A 91 -14.28 -6.25 5.24
CA LEU A 91 -13.71 -5.27 4.32
C LEU A 91 -14.12 -5.62 2.88
N GLU A 92 -14.75 -4.68 2.19
CA GLU A 92 -15.11 -4.78 0.76
C GLU A 92 -14.22 -3.83 -0.05
N PRO A 93 -13.08 -4.29 -0.61
CA PRO A 93 -12.07 -3.41 -1.18
C PRO A 93 -12.59 -2.50 -2.30
N VAL A 94 -13.44 -3.03 -3.18
CA VAL A 94 -13.97 -2.27 -4.34
C VAL A 94 -14.91 -1.16 -3.89
N GLU A 95 -15.85 -1.46 -2.98
CA GLU A 95 -16.78 -0.47 -2.43
C GLU A 95 -16.02 0.65 -1.71
N GLN A 96 -14.95 0.31 -1.00
CA GLN A 96 -14.12 1.30 -0.32
C GLN A 96 -13.35 2.21 -1.29
N MET A 97 -12.84 1.69 -2.40
CA MET A 97 -12.24 2.53 -3.44
C MET A 97 -13.25 3.49 -4.08
N GLU A 98 -14.48 3.05 -4.32
CA GLU A 98 -15.55 3.92 -4.81
C GLU A 98 -15.93 5.01 -3.79
N SER A 99 -15.90 4.67 -2.49
CA SER A 99 -16.07 5.64 -1.40
C SER A 99 -15.01 6.74 -1.45
N TYR A 100 -13.73 6.40 -1.54
CA TYR A 100 -12.66 7.39 -1.65
C TYR A 100 -12.76 8.22 -2.93
N ARG A 101 -13.10 7.63 -4.08
CA ARG A 101 -13.33 8.41 -5.32
C ARG A 101 -14.43 9.45 -5.16
N ARG A 102 -15.54 9.11 -4.49
CA ARG A 102 -16.61 10.08 -4.18
C ARG A 102 -16.12 11.19 -3.26
N GLN A 103 -15.31 10.86 -2.25
CA GLN A 103 -14.74 11.85 -1.33
C GLN A 103 -13.78 12.81 -2.03
N VAL A 104 -12.93 12.31 -2.93
CA VAL A 104 -12.06 13.16 -3.77
C VAL A 104 -12.91 14.09 -4.64
N ALA A 105 -13.93 13.57 -5.33
CA ALA A 105 -14.82 14.39 -6.15
C ALA A 105 -15.55 15.46 -5.33
N ALA A 106 -16.01 15.12 -4.13
CA ALA A 106 -16.65 16.07 -3.21
C ALA A 106 -15.66 17.15 -2.71
N ALA A 107 -14.42 16.78 -2.38
CA ALA A 107 -13.37 17.72 -1.99
C ALA A 107 -13.10 18.74 -3.11
N LEU A 108 -12.92 18.26 -4.34
CA LEU A 108 -12.73 19.11 -5.52
C LEU A 108 -13.95 20.01 -5.78
N GLY A 109 -15.16 19.47 -5.62
CA GLY A 109 -16.40 20.25 -5.75
C GLY A 109 -16.57 21.36 -4.70
N ARG A 110 -15.92 21.23 -3.53
CA ARG A 110 -15.83 22.26 -2.49
C ARG A 110 -14.67 23.25 -2.71
N GLY A 111 -13.94 23.14 -3.82
CA GLY A 111 -12.79 23.99 -4.14
C GLY A 111 -11.49 23.59 -3.45
N ARG A 112 -11.41 22.38 -2.86
CA ARG A 112 -10.17 21.83 -2.33
C ARG A 112 -9.29 21.33 -3.47
N THR A 113 -7.99 21.22 -3.24
CA THR A 113 -7.01 20.77 -4.24
C THR A 113 -6.93 19.25 -4.37
N GLY A 114 -7.34 18.51 -3.33
CA GLY A 114 -7.33 17.05 -3.28
C GLY A 114 -7.84 16.51 -1.93
N LEU A 115 -7.66 15.21 -1.70
CA LEU A 115 -7.95 14.53 -0.43
C LEU A 115 -6.66 13.96 0.16
N ARG A 116 -6.34 14.32 1.40
CA ARG A 116 -5.23 13.78 2.17
C ARG A 116 -5.75 12.91 3.30
N VAL A 117 -5.38 11.64 3.29
CA VAL A 117 -5.88 10.62 4.23
C VAL A 117 -4.75 10.10 5.09
N ALA A 118 -4.84 10.28 6.40
CA ALA A 118 -4.08 9.52 7.38
C ALA A 118 -4.99 8.46 7.99
N ALA A 119 -4.61 7.18 7.94
CA ALA A 119 -5.43 6.10 8.46
C ALA A 119 -4.60 5.17 9.35
N ASP A 120 -4.94 5.09 10.63
CA ASP A 120 -4.52 3.99 11.49
C ASP A 120 -5.26 2.72 11.07
N VAL A 121 -4.54 1.86 10.35
CA VAL A 121 -5.02 0.59 9.78
C VAL A 121 -4.60 -0.60 10.62
N THR A 122 -4.00 -0.36 11.80
CA THR A 122 -3.52 -1.39 12.73
C THR A 122 -4.59 -2.44 13.02
N THR A 123 -5.81 -2.01 13.30
CA THR A 123 -6.90 -2.95 13.63
C THR A 123 -7.32 -3.83 12.46
N LEU A 124 -7.17 -3.38 11.22
CA LEU A 124 -7.41 -4.21 10.04
C LEU A 124 -6.30 -5.26 9.88
N ALA A 125 -5.08 -4.90 10.22
CA ALA A 125 -3.93 -5.79 10.15
C ALA A 125 -3.87 -6.81 11.31
N GLN A 126 -4.58 -6.57 12.42
CA GLN A 126 -4.67 -7.50 13.55
C GLN A 126 -5.28 -8.85 13.15
N ARG A 127 -4.74 -9.92 13.72
CA ARG A 127 -5.19 -11.29 13.45
C ARG A 127 -6.67 -11.44 13.80
N GLY A 128 -7.46 -11.89 12.82
CA GLY A 128 -8.88 -12.20 13.00
C GLY A 128 -9.83 -11.03 12.78
N SER A 129 -9.33 -9.82 12.51
CA SER A 129 -10.17 -8.65 12.23
C SER A 129 -10.76 -8.69 10.82
N VAL A 130 -9.92 -8.88 9.81
CA VAL A 130 -10.32 -9.11 8.41
C VAL A 130 -9.50 -10.24 7.82
N ASP A 131 -9.97 -10.82 6.72
CA ASP A 131 -9.15 -11.75 5.95
C ASP A 131 -7.90 -11.00 5.45
N ARG A 132 -6.70 -11.51 5.80
CA ARG A 132 -5.41 -10.93 5.37
C ARG A 132 -5.37 -10.74 3.86
N ARG A 133 -5.96 -11.67 3.12
CA ARG A 133 -6.04 -11.57 1.66
C ARG A 133 -6.85 -10.35 1.22
N GLN A 134 -8.00 -10.09 1.85
CA GLN A 134 -8.82 -8.92 1.52
C GLN A 134 -8.06 -7.62 1.81
N LEU A 135 -7.27 -7.57 2.88
CA LEU A 135 -6.41 -6.43 3.17
C LEU A 135 -5.34 -6.22 2.10
N HIS A 136 -4.65 -7.28 1.65
CA HIS A 136 -3.67 -7.16 0.55
C HIS A 136 -4.32 -6.68 -0.77
N VAL A 137 -5.53 -7.18 -1.08
CA VAL A 137 -6.29 -6.70 -2.24
C VAL A 137 -6.67 -5.24 -2.08
N TYR A 138 -7.09 -4.81 -0.88
CA TYR A 138 -7.37 -3.42 -0.57
C TYR A 138 -6.14 -2.53 -0.79
N GLU A 139 -4.97 -2.88 -0.25
CA GLU A 139 -3.76 -2.05 -0.41
C GLU A 139 -3.32 -1.94 -1.87
N ARG A 140 -3.39 -3.04 -2.64
CA ARG A 140 -3.13 -3.00 -4.09
C ARG A 140 -4.08 -2.05 -4.81
N LEU A 141 -5.38 -2.13 -4.49
CA LEU A 141 -6.39 -1.28 -5.13
C LEU A 141 -6.24 0.19 -4.70
N ALA A 142 -5.85 0.44 -3.45
CA ALA A 142 -5.54 1.75 -2.92
C ALA A 142 -4.35 2.38 -3.67
N ASP A 143 -3.23 1.66 -3.82
CA ASP A 143 -2.06 2.11 -4.61
C ASP A 143 -2.47 2.51 -6.03
N ARG A 144 -3.16 1.62 -6.75
CA ARG A 144 -3.66 1.90 -8.10
C ARG A 144 -4.59 3.12 -8.15
N MET A 145 -5.50 3.24 -7.17
CA MET A 145 -6.47 4.33 -7.12
C MET A 145 -5.76 5.66 -6.87
N THR A 146 -4.88 5.73 -5.87
CA THR A 146 -4.15 6.95 -5.49
C THR A 146 -3.43 7.53 -6.71
N ALA A 147 -2.78 6.68 -7.52
CA ALA A 147 -2.09 7.07 -8.75
C ALA A 147 -3.00 7.68 -9.85
N SER A 148 -4.32 7.59 -9.72
CA SER A 148 -5.31 8.02 -10.72
C SER A 148 -6.20 9.18 -10.29
N VAL A 149 -6.18 9.57 -9.02
CA VAL A 149 -7.04 10.65 -8.48
C VAL A 149 -6.22 11.61 -7.61
N ALA A 150 -6.77 12.78 -7.30
CA ALA A 150 -6.14 13.76 -6.41
C ALA A 150 -6.22 13.30 -4.94
N LEU A 151 -5.52 12.21 -4.62
CA LEU A 151 -5.46 11.61 -3.29
C LEU A 151 -4.02 11.32 -2.88
N THR A 152 -3.71 11.62 -1.62
CA THR A 152 -2.46 11.25 -0.96
C THR A 152 -2.82 10.48 0.30
N ALA A 153 -2.19 9.32 0.51
CA ALA A 153 -2.54 8.41 1.60
C ALA A 153 -1.33 8.05 2.46
N LEU A 154 -1.51 8.12 3.77
CA LEU A 154 -0.60 7.68 4.81
C LEU A 154 -1.29 6.55 5.60
N CYS A 155 -0.92 5.31 5.30
CA CYS A 155 -1.38 4.11 6.00
C CYS A 155 -0.45 3.85 7.20
N LEU A 156 -0.97 4.06 8.40
CA LEU A 156 -0.23 3.93 9.66
C LEU A 156 -0.49 2.57 10.31
N TYR A 157 0.59 1.91 10.72
CA TYR A 157 0.56 0.61 11.39
C TYR A 157 1.37 0.65 12.69
N ASP A 158 0.81 0.09 13.75
CA ASP A 158 1.55 -0.18 14.97
C ASP A 158 2.72 -1.14 14.69
N SER A 159 3.94 -0.75 15.07
CA SER A 159 5.17 -1.53 14.83
C SER A 159 5.23 -2.83 15.63
N TRP A 160 4.36 -3.00 16.64
CA TRP A 160 4.23 -4.21 17.43
C TRP A 160 3.47 -5.33 16.72
N LEU A 161 2.88 -5.05 15.56
CA LEU A 161 2.34 -6.10 14.69
C LEU A 161 3.47 -7.03 14.21
N ASP A 162 3.15 -8.31 14.07
CA ASP A 162 4.09 -9.30 13.57
C ASP A 162 4.66 -8.89 12.21
N ASP A 163 5.97 -9.08 12.00
CA ASP A 163 6.63 -8.88 10.70
C ASP A 163 5.95 -9.67 9.56
N ASP A 164 5.31 -10.79 9.90
CA ASP A 164 4.59 -11.65 8.98
C ASP A 164 3.27 -11.03 8.46
N VAL A 165 2.82 -9.95 9.11
CA VAL A 165 1.74 -9.04 8.71
C VAL A 165 2.31 -7.79 8.05
N LEU A 166 3.26 -7.12 8.69
CA LEU A 166 3.77 -5.82 8.25
C LEU A 166 4.50 -5.90 6.91
N ARG A 167 5.35 -6.91 6.70
CA ARG A 167 6.17 -6.97 5.48
C ARG A 167 5.35 -7.17 4.19
N PRO A 168 4.36 -8.08 4.11
CA PRO A 168 3.46 -8.16 2.96
C PRO A 168 2.73 -6.84 2.65
N LEU A 169 2.36 -6.07 3.68
CA LEU A 169 1.73 -4.76 3.50
C LEU A 169 2.73 -3.73 2.99
N ALA A 170 3.94 -3.70 3.56
CA ALA A 170 5.01 -2.81 3.13
C ALA A 170 5.36 -3.00 1.65
N VAL A 171 5.46 -4.25 1.15
CA VAL A 171 5.76 -4.49 -0.27
C VAL A 171 4.67 -4.01 -1.23
N LEU A 172 3.44 -3.75 -0.76
CA LEU A 172 2.34 -3.20 -1.57
C LEU A 172 2.35 -1.66 -1.64
N HIS A 173 3.32 -1.01 -0.98
CA HIS A 173 3.46 0.44 -0.97
C HIS A 173 4.77 0.87 -1.64
N PRO A 174 4.76 1.80 -2.61
CA PRO A 174 5.97 2.36 -3.21
C PRO A 174 6.76 3.27 -2.26
N ASP A 175 6.09 3.84 -1.28
CA ASP A 175 6.66 4.78 -0.31
C ASP A 175 6.60 4.16 1.08
N GLN A 176 7.76 3.99 1.71
CA GLN A 176 7.89 3.13 2.88
C GLN A 176 8.65 3.84 4.00
N HIS A 177 8.07 3.82 5.20
CA HIS A 177 8.71 4.19 6.45
C HIS A 177 8.58 3.03 7.43
N HIS A 178 9.70 2.35 7.66
CA HIS A 178 9.83 1.26 8.62
C HIS A 178 11.29 1.23 9.09
N GLY A 179 11.56 0.85 10.35
CA GLY A 179 12.85 0.97 11.08
C GLY A 179 14.10 0.26 10.51
N GLY A 180 14.19 0.08 9.19
CA GLY A 180 15.26 -0.58 8.43
C GLY A 180 14.78 -0.87 7.00
N ARG A 181 15.67 -1.39 6.13
CA ARG A 181 15.40 -1.48 4.68
C ARG A 181 14.23 -2.42 4.37
N VAL A 182 13.16 -1.88 3.80
CA VAL A 182 12.30 -2.60 2.85
C VAL A 182 12.61 -2.02 1.49
N LEU A 183 13.03 -2.83 0.53
CA LEU A 183 13.20 -2.39 -0.86
C LEU A 183 12.77 -3.47 -1.85
N GLY A 184 11.60 -4.06 -1.66
CA GLY A 184 10.86 -4.73 -2.73
C GLY A 184 9.47 -4.09 -2.81
N CYS A 185 8.97 -3.80 -4.02
CA CYS A 185 7.63 -3.25 -4.19
C CYS A 185 6.88 -3.96 -5.32
N LEU A 186 5.66 -4.40 -5.01
CA LEU A 186 4.70 -5.02 -5.90
C LEU A 186 3.58 -4.02 -6.19
N CYS A 187 3.61 -3.39 -7.37
CA CYS A 187 2.69 -2.32 -7.75
C CYS A 187 2.13 -2.53 -9.15
N GLU A 188 1.03 -1.86 -9.49
CA GLU A 188 0.50 -1.90 -10.85
C GLU A 188 1.26 -0.97 -11.81
N ARG A 189 1.51 -1.45 -13.02
CA ARG A 189 2.06 -0.69 -14.14
C ARG A 189 1.20 -0.91 -15.38
N GLY A 190 0.23 -0.04 -15.59
CA GLY A 190 -0.73 -0.19 -16.68
C GLY A 190 -1.49 -1.52 -16.51
N PRO A 191 -1.47 -2.43 -17.51
CA PRO A 191 -2.15 -3.72 -17.40
C PRO A 191 -1.35 -4.78 -16.62
N TRP A 192 -0.10 -4.50 -16.21
CA TRP A 192 0.79 -5.49 -15.60
C TRP A 192 0.99 -5.24 -14.12
N LEU A 193 1.29 -6.32 -13.39
CA LEU A 193 1.87 -6.21 -12.06
C LEU A 193 3.39 -6.06 -12.22
N SER A 194 4.03 -5.22 -11.41
CA SER A 194 5.45 -4.96 -11.49
C SER A 194 6.10 -5.22 -10.14
N LEU A 195 7.18 -6.01 -10.14
CA LEU A 195 8.03 -6.21 -8.97
C LEU A 195 9.31 -5.38 -9.14
N ARG A 196 9.58 -4.49 -8.19
CA ARG A 196 10.62 -3.46 -8.27
C ARG A 196 11.56 -3.52 -7.05
N GLY A 197 12.78 -3.01 -7.22
CA GLY A 197 13.78 -2.93 -6.15
C GLY A 197 14.61 -4.20 -6.06
N GLU A 198 14.80 -4.72 -4.86
CA GLU A 198 15.61 -5.87 -4.50
C GLU A 198 14.75 -6.86 -3.69
N VAL A 199 14.78 -8.14 -4.09
CA VAL A 199 14.12 -9.21 -3.33
C VAL A 199 15.17 -10.24 -2.93
N ASP A 200 15.41 -10.33 -1.63
CA ASP A 200 16.30 -11.31 -1.01
C ASP A 200 15.50 -12.29 -0.12
N LEU A 201 16.23 -13.17 0.58
CA LEU A 201 15.67 -14.09 1.56
C LEU A 201 14.75 -13.43 2.60
N SER A 202 15.02 -12.19 3.02
CA SER A 202 14.24 -11.50 4.06
C SER A 202 12.87 -11.02 3.57
N LEU A 203 12.73 -10.80 2.26
CA LEU A 203 11.50 -10.33 1.60
C LEU A 203 10.77 -11.42 0.81
N ALA A 204 11.41 -12.55 0.52
CA ALA A 204 10.83 -13.62 -0.30
C ALA A 204 9.44 -14.06 0.20
N ASP A 205 9.28 -14.37 1.49
CA ASP A 205 7.98 -14.80 2.02
C ASP A 205 6.92 -13.70 1.97
N ALA A 206 7.31 -12.44 2.16
CA ALA A 206 6.40 -11.30 2.11
C ALA A 206 5.88 -11.08 0.68
N VAL A 207 6.78 -11.08 -0.30
CA VAL A 207 6.43 -10.95 -1.71
C VAL A 207 5.59 -12.14 -2.19
N LEU A 208 5.90 -13.37 -1.76
CA LEU A 208 5.09 -14.55 -2.10
C LEU A 208 3.64 -14.38 -1.67
N ARG A 209 3.42 -14.02 -0.40
CA ARG A 209 2.08 -13.86 0.18
C ARG A 209 1.31 -12.76 -0.54
N ALA A 210 1.91 -11.57 -0.65
CA ALA A 210 1.29 -10.44 -1.33
C ALA A 210 0.96 -10.78 -2.79
N LEU A 211 1.90 -11.36 -3.53
CA LEU A 211 1.71 -11.74 -4.93
C LEU A 211 0.55 -12.74 -5.10
N VAL A 212 0.54 -13.83 -4.34
CA VAL A 212 -0.52 -14.84 -4.44
C VAL A 212 -1.87 -14.26 -4.07
N ASP A 213 -1.95 -13.51 -2.96
CA ASP A 213 -3.21 -12.98 -2.46
C ASP A 213 -3.88 -12.02 -3.45
N VAL A 214 -3.09 -11.13 -4.06
CA VAL A 214 -3.62 -10.11 -4.98
C VAL A 214 -3.88 -10.64 -6.40
N THR A 215 -3.40 -11.84 -6.75
CA THR A 215 -3.50 -12.40 -8.11
C THR A 215 -4.35 -13.66 -8.21
N ARG A 216 -4.64 -14.35 -7.09
CA ARG A 216 -5.38 -15.63 -7.08
C ARG A 216 -6.72 -15.63 -7.82
N ASP A 217 -7.44 -14.51 -7.82
CA ASP A 217 -8.75 -14.40 -8.49
C ASP A 217 -8.65 -13.78 -9.91
N ALA A 218 -7.44 -13.54 -10.41
CA ALA A 218 -7.26 -13.00 -11.75
C ALA A 218 -7.68 -14.01 -12.82
N PRO A 219 -8.39 -13.59 -13.87
CA PRO A 219 -8.81 -14.53 -14.91
C PRO A 219 -7.63 -14.89 -15.83
N GLY A 220 -7.30 -16.18 -15.89
CA GLY A 220 -6.42 -16.75 -16.91
C GLY A 220 -4.94 -16.44 -16.72
N GLU A 221 -4.48 -15.23 -17.08
CA GLU A 221 -3.06 -14.87 -17.04
C GLU A 221 -2.80 -13.58 -16.23
N VAL A 222 -1.73 -13.61 -15.43
CA VAL A 222 -1.13 -12.43 -14.80
C VAL A 222 0.28 -12.25 -15.31
N VAL A 223 0.59 -11.06 -15.82
CA VAL A 223 1.94 -10.68 -16.23
C VAL A 223 2.65 -9.98 -15.08
N LEU A 224 3.79 -10.53 -14.65
CA LEU A 224 4.70 -9.91 -13.70
C LEU A 224 5.92 -9.34 -14.41
N ASP A 225 5.99 -8.03 -14.46
CA ASP A 225 7.08 -7.26 -15.03
C ASP A 225 8.25 -7.10 -14.03
N LEU A 226 9.42 -7.59 -14.44
CA LEU A 226 10.65 -7.58 -13.66
C LEU A 226 11.69 -6.58 -14.18
N ALA A 227 11.29 -5.64 -15.05
CA ALA A 227 12.20 -4.66 -15.67
C ALA A 227 12.89 -3.75 -14.66
N ASP A 228 12.27 -3.51 -13.51
CA ASP A 228 12.78 -2.65 -12.43
C ASP A 228 13.18 -3.44 -11.18
N LEU A 229 13.30 -4.77 -11.31
CA LEU A 229 13.89 -5.63 -10.28
C LEU A 229 15.42 -5.60 -10.45
N GLU A 230 16.09 -4.90 -9.54
CA GLU A 230 17.53 -4.66 -9.53
C GLU A 230 18.31 -5.84 -8.98
N PHE A 231 17.74 -6.56 -7.99
CA PHE A 231 18.36 -7.73 -7.38
C PHE A 231 17.32 -8.82 -7.08
N LEU A 232 17.72 -10.07 -7.30
CA LEU A 232 16.99 -11.26 -6.91
C LEU A 232 17.99 -12.34 -6.49
N ASP A 233 17.88 -12.86 -5.27
CA ASP A 233 18.68 -14.02 -4.85
C ASP A 233 17.99 -15.36 -5.16
N VAL A 234 18.60 -16.46 -4.72
CA VAL A 234 18.05 -17.81 -4.91
C VAL A 234 16.74 -18.01 -4.15
N ALA A 235 16.56 -17.38 -2.99
CA ALA A 235 15.34 -17.47 -2.22
C ALA A 235 14.18 -16.74 -2.92
N GLY A 236 14.44 -15.56 -3.49
CA GLY A 236 13.49 -14.82 -4.32
C GLY A 236 13.12 -15.57 -5.61
N ALA A 237 14.10 -16.19 -6.29
CA ALA A 237 13.79 -17.00 -7.48
C ALA A 237 12.95 -18.25 -7.14
N ARG A 238 13.25 -18.94 -6.03
CA ARG A 238 12.43 -20.04 -5.51
C ARG A 238 11.02 -19.57 -5.14
N MET A 239 10.90 -18.37 -4.58
CA MET A 239 9.61 -17.75 -4.28
C MET A 239 8.77 -17.58 -5.55
N LEU A 240 9.35 -17.03 -6.63
CA LEU A 240 8.62 -16.87 -7.89
C LEU A 240 8.20 -18.22 -8.48
N ALA A 241 9.04 -19.25 -8.38
CA ALA A 241 8.67 -20.61 -8.80
C ALA A 241 7.50 -21.16 -8.00
N THR A 242 7.50 -20.89 -6.69
CA THR A 242 6.40 -21.27 -5.79
C THR A 242 5.12 -20.52 -6.15
N ALA A 243 5.19 -19.23 -6.45
CA ALA A 243 4.04 -18.43 -6.87
C ALA A 243 3.43 -18.96 -8.18
N VAL A 244 4.26 -19.26 -9.20
CA VAL A 244 3.82 -19.87 -10.48
C VAL A 244 3.04 -21.16 -10.21
N ARG A 245 3.56 -22.06 -9.36
CA ARG A 245 2.88 -23.31 -9.02
C ARG A 245 1.55 -23.07 -8.30
N LEU A 246 1.55 -22.27 -7.23
CA LEU A 246 0.36 -22.02 -6.41
C LEU A 246 -0.77 -21.34 -7.20
N LEU A 247 -0.41 -20.45 -8.12
CA LEU A 247 -1.36 -19.79 -9.01
C LEU A 247 -1.86 -20.74 -10.10
N GLY A 248 -0.98 -21.59 -10.64
CA GLY A 248 -1.38 -22.63 -11.59
C GLY A 248 -2.40 -23.62 -11.02
N GLU A 249 -2.28 -23.98 -9.74
CA GLU A 249 -3.24 -24.85 -9.02
C GLU A 249 -4.67 -24.27 -8.96
N VAL A 250 -4.81 -22.94 -9.05
CA VAL A 250 -6.10 -22.25 -9.08
C VAL A 250 -6.46 -21.71 -10.49
N GLY A 251 -5.73 -22.14 -11.52
CA GLY A 251 -6.01 -21.79 -12.92
C GLY A 251 -5.48 -20.43 -13.37
N VAL A 252 -4.54 -19.84 -12.63
CA VAL A 252 -3.89 -18.55 -12.96
C VAL A 252 -2.47 -18.79 -13.47
N HIS A 253 -2.22 -18.45 -14.72
CA HIS A 253 -0.90 -18.49 -15.35
C HIS A 253 -0.11 -17.23 -15.00
N LEU A 254 0.93 -17.35 -14.17
CA LEU A 254 1.83 -16.25 -13.85
C LEU A 254 2.99 -16.19 -14.86
N ARG A 255 2.99 -15.19 -15.75
CA ARG A 255 4.02 -14.97 -16.77
C ARG A 255 5.02 -13.92 -16.34
N LEU A 256 6.29 -14.30 -16.20
CA LEU A 256 7.38 -13.39 -15.87
C LEU A 256 7.96 -12.75 -17.14
N VAL A 257 8.11 -11.42 -17.16
CA VAL A 257 8.60 -10.70 -18.34
C VAL A 257 9.69 -9.68 -18.00
N ARG A 258 10.52 -9.35 -19.01
CA ARG A 258 11.52 -8.27 -18.98
C ARG A 258 12.51 -8.33 -17.81
N ALA A 259 12.81 -9.53 -17.31
CA ALA A 259 13.84 -9.74 -16.30
C ALA A 259 15.21 -9.25 -16.79
N ARG A 260 15.90 -8.46 -15.97
CA ARG A 260 17.29 -8.06 -16.22
C ARG A 260 18.22 -9.27 -16.15
N ARG A 261 19.37 -9.21 -16.81
CA ARG A 261 20.32 -10.35 -16.90
C ARG A 261 20.68 -10.99 -15.55
N PRO A 262 20.98 -10.25 -14.47
CA PRO A 262 21.27 -10.86 -13.16
C PRO A 262 20.08 -11.65 -12.60
N VAL A 263 18.88 -11.05 -12.63
CA VAL A 263 17.61 -11.70 -12.23
C VAL A 263 17.33 -12.93 -13.08
N GLY A 264 17.47 -12.82 -14.40
CA GLY A 264 17.24 -13.92 -15.34
C GLY A 264 18.13 -15.14 -15.06
N ARG A 265 19.38 -14.95 -14.64
CA ARG A 265 20.26 -16.07 -14.24
C ARG A 265 19.73 -16.82 -13.02
N CYS A 266 19.17 -16.12 -12.04
CA CYS A 266 18.57 -16.76 -10.87
C CYS A 266 17.28 -17.49 -11.24
N LEU A 267 16.46 -16.93 -12.13
CA LEU A 267 15.24 -17.57 -12.65
C LEU A 267 15.54 -18.86 -13.43
N GLN A 268 16.65 -18.91 -14.17
CA GLN A 268 17.10 -20.11 -14.89
C GLN A 268 17.36 -21.30 -13.97
N LEU A 269 17.71 -21.09 -12.70
CA LEU A 269 17.94 -22.17 -11.74
C LEU A 269 16.65 -22.92 -11.36
N PHE A 270 15.49 -22.37 -11.71
CA PHE A 270 14.16 -22.89 -11.39
C PHE A 270 13.29 -23.06 -12.64
N ASP A 271 13.90 -23.13 -13.84
CA ASP A 271 13.21 -23.29 -15.12
C ASP A 271 12.17 -22.18 -15.43
N LEU A 272 12.38 -20.97 -14.91
CA LEU A 272 11.47 -19.82 -15.10
C LEU A 272 11.90 -18.84 -16.20
N ALA A 273 12.93 -19.17 -16.97
CA ALA A 273 13.51 -18.25 -17.95
C ALA A 273 12.73 -18.16 -19.28
N ASP A 274 11.77 -19.06 -19.49
CA ASP A 274 11.06 -19.20 -20.76
C ASP A 274 9.82 -18.30 -20.80
N GLY A 275 10.08 -17.03 -21.08
CA GLY A 275 9.05 -16.02 -21.37
C GLY A 275 9.53 -14.90 -22.29
N GLN A 276 10.71 -15.04 -22.92
CA GLN A 276 11.27 -14.05 -23.86
C GLN A 276 10.53 -14.05 -25.21
N ALA A 277 9.23 -13.75 -25.20
CA ALA A 277 8.60 -13.15 -26.36
C ALA A 277 8.88 -11.64 -26.31
N VAL A 278 10.01 -11.25 -26.91
CA VAL A 278 10.26 -9.86 -27.29
C VAL A 278 9.27 -9.53 -28.40
N CYS A 279 8.10 -8.96 -28.07
CA CYS A 279 7.35 -8.21 -29.07
C CYS A 279 8.08 -6.88 -29.24
N THR A 280 8.67 -6.73 -30.43
CA THR A 280 9.19 -5.49 -30.99
C THR A 280 8.05 -4.56 -31.39
#